data_AF-A0AA37V9L2-F1
#
_entry.id   AF-A0AA37V9L2-F1
#
_cell.length_a   1.000
_cell.length_b   1.000
_cell.length_c   1.000
_cell.angle_alpha   90.00
_cell.angle_beta   90.00
_cell.angle_gamma   90.00
#
_symmetry.space_group_name_H-M   'P 1'
#
loop_
_entity.id
_entity.type
_entity.pdbx_description
1 polymer ?
#
loop_
_entity_poly.entity_id
_entity_poly.type
_entity_poly.pdbx_seq_one_letter_code
_entity_poly.pdbx_strand_id
1 'polypeptide(L)'
;MAGYSGKPLGQKLGIKAGHRVALVDAPPDFADTLAPLPDDVVLTSTRGDGAASADVLLLFARQAATLAPELETAARALPRGAMLWVAWPKKASRQPTDITEDVVRRLGLATGLVDVKVCAVDDVWSGLKFLHRRVTS
;
A
#
# COMPACT_ATOMS: atom_id res chain seq x y z
N MET A 1 -11.75 -12.98 14.22
CA MET A 1 -11.67 -11.87 15.19
C MET A 1 -10.20 -11.46 15.32
N ALA A 2 -9.71 -10.66 14.37
CA ALA A 2 -8.36 -10.06 14.42
C ALA A 2 -8.52 -8.68 15.09
N GLY A 3 -7.77 -8.26 16.11
CA GLY A 3 -6.40 -8.57 16.47
C GLY A 3 -5.60 -7.26 16.47
N TYR A 4 -5.65 -6.55 17.60
CA TYR A 4 -4.70 -5.49 18.05
C TYR A 4 -4.51 -4.21 17.21
N SER A 5 -5.52 -3.34 17.28
CA SER A 5 -5.43 -1.88 17.47
C SER A 5 -6.86 -1.39 17.25
N GLY A 6 -7.52 -0.78 18.24
CA GLY A 6 -8.92 -0.31 18.10
C GLY A 6 -9.12 0.81 17.06
N LYS A 7 -8.14 1.01 16.16
CA LYS A 7 -8.13 2.04 15.12
C LYS A 7 -8.61 1.43 13.79
N PRO A 8 -9.54 2.09 13.08
CA PRO A 8 -9.94 1.70 11.73
C PRO A 8 -8.74 1.52 10.81
N LEU A 9 -8.86 0.62 9.83
CA LEU A 9 -7.78 0.31 8.89
C LEU A 9 -7.23 1.56 8.21
N GLY A 10 -8.11 2.48 7.77
CA GLY A 10 -7.70 3.73 7.14
C GLY A 10 -6.74 4.55 8.01
N GLN A 11 -6.99 4.63 9.33
CA GLN A 11 -6.09 5.33 10.26
C GLN A 11 -4.74 4.61 10.40
N LYS A 12 -4.72 3.27 10.40
CA LYS A 12 -3.49 2.47 10.44
C LYS A 12 -2.61 2.71 9.20
N LEU A 13 -3.26 2.84 8.04
CA LEU A 13 -2.62 3.16 6.76
C LEU A 13 -2.18 4.63 6.65
N GLY A 14 -2.62 5.48 7.58
CA GLY A 14 -2.27 6.91 7.62
C GLY A 14 -3.14 7.78 6.74
N ILE A 15 -4.32 7.30 6.34
CA ILE A 15 -5.33 8.08 5.62
C ILE A 15 -5.86 9.18 6.56
N LYS A 16 -5.95 10.40 6.05
CA LYS A 16 -6.49 11.58 6.76
C LYS A 16 -7.57 12.24 5.92
N ALA A 17 -8.29 13.19 6.54
CA ALA A 17 -9.29 13.98 5.85
C ALA A 17 -8.70 14.68 4.60
N GLY A 18 -9.49 14.73 3.53
CA GLY A 18 -9.08 15.31 2.24
C GLY A 18 -8.06 14.51 1.44
N HIS A 19 -7.58 13.35 1.93
CA HIS A 19 -6.61 12.55 1.18
C HIS A 19 -7.23 11.94 -0.08
N ARG A 20 -6.43 11.89 -1.15
CA ARG A 20 -6.67 11.08 -2.34
C ARG A 20 -6.00 9.72 -2.15
N VAL A 21 -6.80 8.66 -2.16
CA VAL A 21 -6.36 7.29 -1.92
C VAL A 21 -6.54 6.49 -3.21
N ALA A 22 -5.42 6.04 -3.78
CA ALA A 22 -5.42 5.22 -4.97
C ALA A 22 -5.18 3.75 -4.62
N LEU A 23 -6.06 2.88 -5.12
CA LEU A 23 -6.02 1.43 -4.98
C LEU A 23 -5.62 0.83 -6.33
N VAL A 24 -4.42 0.25 -6.40
CA VAL A 24 -3.87 -0.36 -7.62
C VAL A 24 -3.95 -1.88 -7.49
N ASP A 25 -4.65 -2.52 -8.42
CA ASP A 25 -4.88 -3.97 -8.47
C ASP A 25 -5.51 -4.56 -7.19
N ALA A 26 -6.22 -3.71 -6.44
CA ALA A 26 -6.93 -4.12 -5.24
C ALA A 26 -8.04 -5.14 -5.55
N PRO A 27 -8.35 -6.05 -4.60
CA PRO A 27 -9.56 -6.87 -4.68
C PRO A 27 -10.81 -5.99 -4.84
N PRO A 28 -11.85 -6.45 -5.58
CA PRO A 28 -13.04 -5.65 -5.86
C PRO A 28 -13.69 -4.99 -4.62
N ASP A 29 -13.75 -5.74 -3.52
CA ASP A 29 -14.44 -5.30 -2.29
C ASP A 29 -13.48 -4.72 -1.24
N PHE A 30 -12.21 -4.49 -1.59
CA PHE A 30 -11.22 -4.01 -0.61
C PHE A 30 -11.56 -2.61 -0.10
N ALA A 31 -12.15 -1.75 -0.93
CA ALA A 31 -12.50 -0.38 -0.56
C ALA A 31 -13.41 -0.32 0.68
N ASP A 32 -14.32 -1.29 0.82
CA ASP A 32 -15.25 -1.38 1.96
C ASP A 32 -14.52 -1.62 3.29
N THR A 33 -13.36 -2.27 3.25
CA THR A 33 -12.54 -2.54 4.44
C THR A 33 -11.87 -1.28 5.01
N LEU A 34 -11.80 -0.20 4.21
CA LEU A 34 -11.23 1.07 4.65
C LEU A 34 -12.20 1.91 5.48
N ALA A 35 -13.50 1.59 5.42
CA ALA A 35 -14.52 2.31 6.17
C ALA A 35 -14.40 2.05 7.70
N PRO A 36 -14.73 3.04 8.54
CA PRO A 36 -15.05 4.43 8.17
C PRO A 36 -13.79 5.20 7.72
N LEU A 37 -13.97 6.06 6.72
CA LEU A 37 -12.94 6.98 6.26
C LEU A 37 -13.17 8.38 6.85
N PRO A 38 -12.09 9.17 7.08
CA PRO A 38 -12.21 10.59 7.39
C PRO A 38 -12.96 11.38 6.30
N ASP A 39 -13.41 12.57 6.66
CA ASP A 39 -14.12 13.48 5.75
C ASP A 39 -13.31 13.79 4.49
N ASP A 40 -14.02 13.99 3.36
CA ASP A 40 -13.46 14.41 2.08
C ASP A 40 -12.37 13.48 1.49
N VAL A 41 -12.29 12.22 1.94
CA VAL A 41 -11.41 11.23 1.31
C VAL A 41 -11.97 10.83 -0.06
N VAL A 42 -11.12 10.90 -1.08
CA VAL A 42 -11.45 10.46 -2.44
C VAL A 42 -10.74 9.13 -2.72
N LEU A 43 -11.52 8.07 -2.92
CA LEU A 43 -11.02 6.77 -3.34
C LEU A 43 -11.01 6.68 -4.87
N THR A 44 -9.95 6.09 -5.42
CA THR A 44 -9.87 5.74 -6.85
C THR A 44 -9.30 4.34 -6.99
N SER A 45 -10.01 3.46 -7.68
CA SER A 45 -9.53 2.13 -8.05
C SER A 45 -9.02 2.17 -9.49
N THR A 46 -7.81 1.67 -9.72
CA THR A 46 -7.15 1.70 -11.03
C THR A 46 -6.24 0.49 -11.21
N ARG A 47 -5.72 0.33 -12.43
CA ARG A 47 -4.61 -0.55 -12.76
C ARG A 47 -3.45 0.32 -13.23
N GLY A 48 -2.24 0.09 -12.71
CA GLY A 48 -1.06 0.88 -13.10
C GLY A 48 -1.01 2.31 -12.51
N ASP A 49 -1.03 3.33 -13.38
CA ASP A 49 -0.51 4.69 -13.19
C ASP A 49 -1.29 5.63 -12.22
N GLY A 50 -2.15 5.09 -11.35
CA GLY A 50 -2.93 5.85 -10.37
C GLY A 50 -2.14 6.61 -9.30
N ALA A 51 -0.81 6.52 -9.31
CA ALA A 51 0.06 7.09 -8.30
C ALA A 51 0.19 8.62 -8.36
N ALA A 52 0.07 9.23 -9.54
CA ALA A 52 0.54 10.60 -9.79
C ALA A 52 -0.14 11.72 -8.96
N SER A 53 -1.30 11.44 -8.36
CA SER A 53 -2.05 12.42 -7.54
C SER A 53 -2.47 11.88 -6.18
N ALA A 54 -1.96 10.71 -5.77
CA ALA A 54 -2.35 10.07 -4.53
C ALA A 54 -1.53 10.61 -3.35
N ASP A 55 -2.20 10.86 -2.23
CA ASP A 55 -1.56 11.03 -0.92
C ASP A 55 -1.23 9.67 -0.30
N VAL A 56 -2.04 8.66 -0.64
CA VAL A 56 -1.86 7.26 -0.24
C VAL A 56 -2.09 6.36 -1.44
N LEU A 57 -1.07 5.62 -1.86
CA LEU A 57 -1.19 4.56 -2.87
C LEU A 57 -1.13 3.20 -2.17
N LEU A 58 -2.09 2.32 -2.43
CA LEU A 58 -2.04 0.92 -2.04
C LEU A 58 -1.88 0.06 -3.29
N LEU A 59 -0.70 -0.52 -3.47
CA LEU A 59 -0.37 -1.43 -4.56
C LEU A 59 -0.54 -2.88 -4.10
N PHE A 60 -1.44 -3.63 -4.72
CA PHE A 60 -1.68 -5.03 -4.40
C PHE A 60 -0.99 -5.93 -5.41
N ALA A 61 -0.23 -6.92 -4.94
CA ALA A 61 0.40 -7.90 -5.80
C ALA A 61 0.33 -9.29 -5.19
N ARG A 62 0.18 -10.31 -6.05
CA ARG A 62 0.23 -11.72 -5.66
C ARG A 62 1.49 -12.42 -6.18
N GLN A 63 2.15 -11.86 -7.19
CA GLN A 63 3.33 -12.43 -7.82
C GLN A 63 4.49 -11.42 -7.87
N ALA A 64 5.69 -11.88 -7.54
CA ALA A 64 6.89 -11.03 -7.54
C ALA A 64 7.22 -10.50 -8.94
N ALA A 65 6.94 -11.30 -9.98
CA ALA A 65 7.15 -10.94 -11.38
C ALA A 65 6.31 -9.72 -11.81
N THR A 66 5.09 -9.57 -11.29
CA THR A 66 4.24 -8.40 -11.59
C THR A 66 4.53 -7.26 -10.62
N LEU A 67 4.92 -7.55 -9.38
CA LEU A 67 5.22 -6.53 -8.38
C LEU A 67 6.38 -5.62 -8.80
N ALA A 68 7.48 -6.17 -9.34
CA ALA A 68 8.67 -5.39 -9.65
C ALA A 68 8.41 -4.21 -10.62
N PRO A 69 7.85 -4.41 -11.82
CA PRO A 69 7.59 -3.31 -12.75
C PRO A 69 6.52 -2.31 -12.25
N GLU A 70 5.49 -2.80 -11.54
CA GLU A 70 4.44 -1.95 -10.96
C GLU A 70 4.98 -1.07 -9.83
N LEU A 71 5.82 -1.63 -8.97
CA LEU A 71 6.46 -0.90 -7.88
C LEU A 71 7.39 0.19 -8.42
N GLU A 72 8.15 -0.10 -9.47
CA GLU A 72 9.02 0.88 -10.12
C GLU A 72 8.20 2.04 -10.73
N THR A 73 7.09 1.71 -11.38
CA THR A 73 6.16 2.69 -11.97
C THR A 73 5.49 3.54 -10.88
N ALA A 74 4.99 2.91 -9.83
CA ALA A 74 4.41 3.57 -8.67
C ALA A 74 5.43 4.51 -8.01
N ALA A 75 6.66 4.05 -7.76
CA ALA A 75 7.70 4.85 -7.11
C ALA A 75 8.09 6.09 -7.91
N ARG A 76 8.16 5.99 -9.24
CA ARG A 76 8.43 7.13 -10.13
C ARG A 76 7.32 8.18 -10.11
N ALA A 77 6.07 7.74 -10.11
CA ALA A 77 4.91 8.62 -10.15
C ALA A 77 4.49 9.13 -8.76
N LEU A 78 4.98 8.51 -7.67
CA LEU A 78 4.59 8.85 -6.30
C LEU A 78 4.98 10.30 -5.94
N PRO A 79 4.01 11.17 -5.61
CA PRO A 79 4.30 12.54 -5.19
C PRO A 79 5.22 12.60 -3.96
N ARG A 80 6.00 13.68 -3.85
CA ARG A 80 6.79 13.92 -2.65
C ARG A 80 5.87 14.06 -1.44
N GLY A 81 6.15 13.32 -0.37
CA GLY A 81 5.34 13.32 0.85
C GLY A 81 4.19 12.31 0.85
N ALA A 82 3.86 11.70 -0.30
CA ALA A 82 2.87 10.64 -0.37
C ALA A 82 3.37 9.33 0.23
N MET A 83 2.42 8.46 0.58
CA MET A 83 2.67 7.15 1.17
C MET A 83 2.41 6.05 0.15
N LEU A 84 3.39 5.17 -0.05
CA LEU A 84 3.18 3.93 -0.80
C LEU A 84 3.05 2.77 0.17
N TRP A 85 1.96 2.02 0.06
CA TRP A 85 1.77 0.74 0.70
C TRP A 85 1.83 -0.35 -0.36
N VAL A 86 2.73 -1.32 -0.19
CA VAL A 86 2.72 -2.54 -1.00
C VAL A 86 2.06 -3.64 -0.18
N ALA A 87 1.00 -4.22 -0.72
CA ALA A 87 0.20 -5.27 -0.09
C ALA A 87 0.38 -6.62 -0.81
N TRP A 88 0.63 -7.67 -0.03
CA TRP A 88 0.78 -9.04 -0.54
C TRP A 88 0.06 -10.05 0.37
N PRO A 89 -0.37 -11.22 -0.14
CA PRO A 89 -1.03 -12.21 0.69
C PRO A 89 -0.10 -12.73 1.79
N LYS A 90 -0.60 -12.81 3.02
CA LYS A 90 0.08 -13.46 4.13
C LYS A 90 0.28 -14.93 3.82
N LYS A 91 1.39 -15.51 4.28
CA LYS A 91 1.58 -16.97 4.27
C LYS A 91 0.43 -17.72 4.95
N ALA A 92 -0.16 -17.15 5.99
CA ALA A 92 -1.28 -17.73 6.74
C ALA A 92 -2.63 -17.67 6.02
N SER A 93 -2.80 -16.83 4.98
CA SER A 93 -4.09 -16.67 4.28
C SER A 93 -4.40 -17.81 3.31
N ARG A 94 -3.43 -18.72 3.09
CA ARG A 94 -3.51 -19.85 2.14
C ARG A 94 -3.77 -19.44 0.68
N GLN A 95 -3.67 -18.15 0.35
CA GLN A 95 -3.68 -17.72 -1.04
C GLN A 95 -2.30 -17.94 -1.67
N PRO A 96 -2.23 -18.44 -2.91
CA PRO A 96 -0.97 -18.61 -3.62
C PRO A 96 -0.24 -17.27 -3.80
N THR A 97 1.01 -17.21 -3.35
CA THR A 97 1.92 -16.10 -3.60
C THR A 97 3.37 -16.56 -3.47
N ASP A 98 4.25 -15.98 -4.28
CA ASP A 98 5.71 -16.09 -4.15
C ASP A 98 6.33 -14.86 -3.45
N ILE A 99 5.50 -13.91 -3.01
CA ILE A 99 5.94 -12.66 -2.38
C ILE A 99 6.11 -12.88 -0.88
N THR A 100 7.28 -12.49 -0.38
CA THR A 100 7.58 -12.36 1.04
C THR A 100 7.86 -10.91 1.41
N GLU A 101 7.89 -10.59 2.70
CA GLU A 101 8.30 -9.26 3.17
C GLU A 101 9.68 -8.87 2.63
N ASP A 102 10.64 -9.81 2.60
CA ASP A 102 11.99 -9.56 2.10
C ASP A 102 12.01 -9.27 0.60
N VAL A 103 11.12 -9.89 -0.19
CA VAL A 103 10.93 -9.56 -1.61
C VAL A 103 10.44 -8.12 -1.74
N VAL A 104 9.38 -7.75 -1.00
CA VAL A 104 8.80 -6.40 -1.06
C VAL A 104 9.80 -5.34 -0.61
N ARG A 105 10.48 -5.56 0.52
CA ARG A 105 11.50 -4.64 1.05
C ARG A 105 12.62 -4.43 0.04
N ARG A 106 13.20 -5.52 -0.49
CA ARG A 106 14.29 -5.45 -1.46
C ARG A 106 13.89 -4.68 -2.73
N LEU A 107 12.72 -4.97 -3.29
CA LEU A 107 12.23 -4.28 -4.49
C LEU A 107 11.94 -2.80 -4.20
N GLY A 108 11.31 -2.49 -3.07
CA GLY A 108 11.00 -1.11 -2.69
C GLY A 108 12.27 -0.27 -2.47
N LEU A 109 13.27 -0.80 -1.77
CA LEU A 109 14.54 -0.11 -1.56
C LEU A 109 15.31 0.13 -2.87
N ALA A 110 15.20 -0.79 -3.85
CA ALA A 110 15.81 -0.62 -5.16
C ALA A 110 15.24 0.57 -5.95
N THR A 111 14.04 1.05 -5.61
CA THR A 111 13.44 2.26 -6.20
C THR A 111 13.92 3.57 -5.55
N GLY A 112 14.76 3.50 -4.52
CA GLY A 112 15.25 4.66 -3.76
C GLY A 112 14.31 5.14 -2.65
N LEU A 113 13.15 4.49 -2.49
CA LEU A 113 12.28 4.68 -1.34
C LEU A 113 12.90 4.08 -0.07
N VAL A 114 12.37 4.46 1.09
CA VAL A 114 12.73 3.91 2.39
C VAL A 114 11.53 3.18 2.99
N ASP A 115 11.75 2.00 3.56
CA ASP A 115 10.72 1.31 4.31
C ASP A 115 10.52 1.94 5.70
N VAL A 116 9.28 1.88 6.19
CA VAL A 116 8.89 2.56 7.43
C VAL A 116 8.31 1.60 8.46
N LYS A 117 7.25 0.89 8.08
CA LYS A 117 6.56 -0.06 8.96
C LYS A 117 5.81 -1.10 8.16
N VAL A 118 5.73 -2.30 8.71
CA VAL A 118 4.86 -3.38 8.25
C VAL A 118 3.60 -3.43 9.13
N CYS A 119 2.46 -3.81 8.56
CA CYS A 119 1.27 -4.17 9.32
C CYS A 119 0.41 -5.19 8.58
N ALA A 120 -0.39 -5.98 9.31
CA ALA A 120 -1.48 -6.72 8.70
C ALA A 120 -2.51 -5.72 8.18
N VAL A 121 -2.92 -5.77 6.92
CA VAL A 121 -3.96 -4.90 6.36
C VAL A 121 -5.33 -5.44 6.80
N ASP A 122 -5.63 -6.68 6.45
CA ASP A 122 -6.80 -7.46 6.88
C ASP A 122 -6.36 -8.90 7.18
N ASP A 123 -7.25 -9.89 7.16
CA ASP A 123 -6.93 -11.30 7.38
C ASP A 123 -6.08 -11.91 6.24
N VAL A 124 -6.17 -11.36 5.03
CA VAL A 124 -5.51 -11.88 3.83
C VAL A 124 -4.17 -11.21 3.57
N TRP A 125 -4.09 -9.89 3.72
CA TRP A 125 -3.00 -9.07 3.20
C TRP A 125 -2.08 -8.56 4.32
N SER A 126 -0.78 -8.66 4.10
CA SER A 126 0.23 -7.83 4.78
C SER A 126 0.48 -6.58 3.96
N GLY A 127 0.94 -5.50 4.60
CA GLY A 127 1.31 -4.26 3.95
C GLY A 127 2.61 -3.68 4.50
N LEU A 128 3.52 -3.27 3.61
CA LEU A 128 4.76 -2.56 3.95
C LEU A 128 4.67 -1.12 3.41
N LYS A 129 4.86 -0.16 4.31
CA LYS A 129 4.86 1.26 3.99
C LYS A 129 6.23 1.72 3.54
N PHE A 130 6.26 2.46 2.44
CA PHE A 130 7.40 3.18 1.89
C PHE A 130 7.14 4.68 1.81
N LEU A 131 8.22 5.45 1.88
CA LEU A 131 8.24 6.91 1.70
C LEU A 131 9.44 7.31 0.84
N HIS A 132 9.36 8.48 0.22
CA HIS A 132 10.55 9.16 -0.29
C HIS A 132 11.52 9.45 0.86
N ARG A 133 12.82 9.29 0.61
CA ARG A 133 13.86 9.65 1.58
C ARG A 133 13.75 11.15 1.90
N ARG A 134 13.73 11.49 3.18
CA ARG A 134 13.88 12.89 3.60
C ARG A 134 15.31 13.32 3.32
N VAL A 135 15.46 14.35 2.51
CA VAL A 135 16.74 15.07 2.40
C VAL A 135 16.75 16.04 3.56
N THR A 136 17.50 15.72 4.62
CA THR A 136 17.76 16.71 5.67
C THR A 136 18.56 17.82 5.02
N SER A 137 17.94 19.00 4.89
CA SER A 137 18.60 20.23 4.45
C SER A 137 19.16 20.94 5.66
#